data_AF-A0A9W7BG74-F1
#
_entry.id   AF-A0A9W7BG74-F1
#
_cell.length_a   1.000
_cell.length_b   1.000
_cell.length_c   1.000
_cell.angle_alpha   90.00
_cell.angle_beta   90.00
_cell.angle_gamma   90.00
#
_symmetry.space_group_name_H-M   'P 1'
#
loop_
_entity.id
_entity.type
_entity.pdbx_description
1 polymer ?
#
loop_
_entity_poly.entity_id
_entity_poly.type
_entity_poly.pdbx_seq_one_letter_code
_entity_poly.pdbx_strand_id
1 'polypeptide(L)'
;MDVSPPPPKICAICQTSSADAHAQNLTFKTSKIPSCYHLFCLPCLKQKFSKSGAFPCPSCPPGTFLNPAKLTSNSVDTLYCSTDASWRSRVLGVYNKRESDFSSDLKGWNDYLEEVEDIIYTICNEYYTEEGLKARSKIKNLELKLDSNIITRQLEIEEDQRRYKDEVESEKMEQWKKRNVRDRVLEETGRLIKEWRKERNEVELGERDGVSERLVEAKVSEVGASEARMGR
;
A
#
# COMPACT_ATOMS: atom_id res chain seq x y z
N MET A 1 -7.69 26.47 -12.34
CA MET A 1 -6.34 25.94 -12.16
C MET A 1 -6.05 25.11 -13.39
N ASP A 2 -5.24 25.63 -14.30
CA ASP A 2 -4.90 24.95 -15.55
C ASP A 2 -4.02 23.75 -15.19
N VAL A 3 -4.61 22.56 -15.12
CA VAL A 3 -3.86 21.33 -14.96
C VAL A 3 -3.26 21.02 -16.32
N SER A 4 -2.06 21.55 -16.58
CA SER A 4 -1.26 21.16 -17.73
C SER A 4 -1.28 19.62 -17.83
N PRO A 5 -1.61 19.05 -18.99
CA PRO A 5 -1.63 17.60 -19.13
C PRO A 5 -0.25 17.05 -18.76
N PRO A 6 -0.17 15.92 -18.04
CA PRO A 6 1.10 15.33 -17.68
C PRO A 6 1.90 15.04 -18.97
N PRO A 7 3.23 15.26 -18.96
CA PRO A 7 4.05 15.10 -20.15
C PRO A 7 3.83 13.71 -20.77
N PRO A 8 3.75 13.61 -22.10
CA PRO A 8 3.43 12.35 -22.76
C PRO A 8 4.49 11.30 -22.42
N LYS A 9 4.04 10.13 -21.96
CA LYS A 9 4.88 8.98 -21.61
C LYS A 9 5.45 8.39 -22.91
N ILE A 10 6.64 8.84 -23.32
CA ILE A 10 7.30 8.47 -24.58
C ILE A 10 8.46 7.50 -24.37
N CYS A 11 8.69 6.62 -25.35
CA CYS A 11 9.89 5.79 -25.39
C CYS A 11 11.15 6.65 -25.54
N ALA A 12 12.12 6.52 -24.64
CA ALA A 12 13.37 7.28 -24.71
C ALA A 12 14.27 6.92 -25.91
N ILE A 13 13.96 5.86 -26.67
CA ILE A 13 14.72 5.44 -27.85
C ILE A 13 14.02 5.84 -29.15
N CYS A 14 12.76 5.46 -29.32
CA CYS A 14 12.02 5.67 -30.57
C CYS A 14 11.00 6.81 -30.50
N GLN A 15 10.87 7.47 -29.34
CA GLN A 15 9.95 8.59 -29.09
C GLN A 15 8.46 8.28 -29.31
N THR A 16 8.09 7.02 -29.58
CA THR A 16 6.70 6.57 -29.66
C THR A 16 6.00 6.83 -28.33
N SER A 17 4.85 7.51 -28.39
CA SER A 17 4.04 7.81 -27.23
C SER A 17 3.24 6.58 -26.77
N SER A 18 2.86 6.57 -25.49
CA SER A 18 1.94 5.57 -24.96
C SER A 18 0.55 5.62 -25.61
N ALA A 19 0.15 6.74 -26.22
CA ALA A 19 -1.11 6.86 -26.95
C ALA A 19 -1.06 6.10 -28.29
N ASP A 20 0.04 6.27 -29.04
CA ASP A 20 0.27 5.56 -30.30
C ASP A 20 0.53 4.07 -30.10
N ALA A 21 0.98 3.69 -28.89
CA ALA A 21 1.24 2.32 -28.50
C ALA A 21 -0.01 1.45 -28.39
N HIS A 22 -1.19 2.02 -28.08
CA HIS A 22 -2.44 1.26 -28.04
C HIS A 22 -2.84 0.78 -29.44
N ALA A 23 -2.55 1.56 -30.48
CA ALA A 23 -2.77 1.17 -31.87
C ALA A 23 -1.80 0.04 -32.32
N GLN A 24 -0.66 -0.11 -31.64
CA GLN A 24 0.41 -1.03 -32.01
C GLN A 24 0.60 -2.19 -31.00
N ASN A 25 -0.28 -2.33 -30.00
CA ASN A 25 -0.16 -3.30 -28.91
C ASN A 25 1.24 -3.32 -28.25
N LEU A 26 1.87 -2.16 -28.11
CA LEU A 26 3.21 -2.06 -27.55
C LEU A 26 3.18 -2.07 -26.02
N THR A 27 4.03 -2.91 -25.44
CA THR A 27 4.28 -2.96 -24.01
C THR A 27 5.55 -2.17 -23.67
N PHE A 28 5.52 -1.48 -22.54
CA PHE A 28 6.64 -0.68 -22.05
C PHE A 28 7.22 -1.24 -20.76
N LYS A 29 8.49 -0.94 -20.54
CA LYS A 29 9.17 -1.10 -19.26
C LYS A 29 9.80 0.23 -18.86
N THR A 30 9.77 0.50 -17.57
CA THR A 30 10.36 1.67 -16.95
C THR A 30 11.67 1.29 -16.27
N SER A 31 12.67 2.16 -16.34
CA SER A 31 13.88 2.00 -15.54
C SER A 31 13.57 2.24 -14.06
N LYS A 32 14.05 1.35 -13.18
CA LYS A 32 13.91 1.47 -11.71
C LYS A 32 15.15 2.06 -11.03
N ILE A 33 16.11 2.55 -11.81
CA ILE A 33 17.31 3.20 -11.27
C ILE A 33 16.85 4.55 -10.66
N PRO A 34 17.15 4.84 -9.38
CA PRO A 34 16.92 6.16 -8.81
C PRO A 34 17.65 7.19 -9.67
N SER A 35 16.94 8.17 -10.24
CA SER A 35 17.34 9.17 -11.28
C SER A 35 17.08 8.85 -12.76
N CYS A 36 16.65 7.63 -13.08
CA CYS A 36 16.28 7.27 -14.45
C CYS A 36 14.95 6.57 -14.42
N TYR A 37 13.87 7.34 -14.59
CA TYR A 37 12.51 6.84 -14.71
C TYR A 37 12.02 6.85 -16.17
N HIS A 38 12.95 6.75 -17.12
CA HIS A 38 12.62 6.73 -18.54
C HIS A 38 11.88 5.44 -18.93
N LEU A 39 10.95 5.60 -19.88
CA LEU A 39 10.12 4.54 -20.42
C LEU A 39 10.73 3.99 -21.72
N PHE A 40 10.63 2.68 -21.92
CA PHE A 40 11.16 2.00 -23.11
C PHE A 40 10.17 0.96 -23.62
N CYS A 41 9.88 0.95 -24.92
CA CYS A 41 9.06 -0.10 -25.51
C CYS A 41 9.87 -1.41 -25.63
N LEU A 42 9.20 -2.56 -25.52
CA LEU A 42 9.86 -3.87 -25.62
C LEU A 42 10.66 -4.07 -26.92
N PRO A 43 10.20 -3.64 -28.12
CA PRO A 43 10.98 -3.78 -29.34
C PRO A 43 12.35 -3.08 -29.26
N CYS A 44 12.39 -1.84 -28.78
CA CYS A 44 13.65 -1.11 -28.61
C CYS A 44 14.56 -1.78 -27.59
N LEU A 45 14.01 -2.24 -26.46
CA LEU A 45 14.79 -2.96 -25.45
C LEU A 45 15.38 -4.26 -25.99
N LYS A 46 14.59 -5.07 -26.70
CA LYS A 46 15.06 -6.31 -27.32
C LYS A 46 16.21 -6.04 -28.27
N GLN A 47 16.07 -5.06 -29.16
CA GLN A 47 17.14 -4.71 -30.11
C GLN A 47 18.42 -4.24 -29.40
N LYS A 48 18.29 -3.39 -28.37
CA LYS A 48 19.46 -2.90 -27.61
C LYS A 48 20.14 -4.03 -26.85
N PHE A 49 19.38 -4.89 -26.16
CA PHE A 49 19.93 -6.02 -25.40
C PHE A 49 20.52 -7.12 -26.29
N SER A 50 19.96 -7.35 -27.48
CA SER A 50 20.55 -8.27 -28.45
C SER A 50 21.89 -7.77 -29.00
N LYS A 51 22.07 -6.44 -29.13
CA LYS A 51 23.35 -5.85 -29.55
C LYS A 51 24.38 -5.80 -28.41
N SER A 52 23.92 -5.54 -27.19
CA SER A 52 24.79 -5.38 -26.03
C SER A 52 24.01 -5.73 -24.76
N GLY A 53 24.53 -6.61 -23.91
CA GLY A 53 23.83 -7.06 -22.68
C GLY A 53 23.46 -5.94 -21.70
N ALA A 54 24.10 -4.78 -21.81
CA ALA A 54 23.72 -3.53 -21.17
C ALA A 54 23.92 -2.35 -22.13
N PHE A 55 23.15 -1.27 -21.94
CA PHE A 55 23.30 -0.05 -22.74
C PHE A 55 23.06 1.21 -21.88
N PRO A 56 23.68 2.35 -22.22
CA PRO A 56 23.44 3.61 -21.51
C PRO A 56 22.06 4.19 -21.87
N CYS A 57 21.34 4.71 -20.89
CA CYS A 57 20.09 5.43 -21.14
C CYS A 57 20.36 6.68 -21.98
N PRO A 58 19.69 6.87 -23.13
CA PRO A 58 19.96 8.00 -24.04
C PRO A 58 19.48 9.35 -23.51
N SER A 59 18.55 9.35 -22.55
CA SER A 59 17.97 10.57 -21.96
C SER A 59 18.62 10.95 -20.63
N CYS A 60 19.52 10.13 -20.10
CA CYS A 60 20.25 10.42 -18.86
C CYS A 60 21.67 10.92 -19.15
N PRO A 61 22.32 11.56 -18.17
CA PRO A 61 23.76 11.81 -18.22
C PRO A 61 24.57 10.54 -18.48
N PRO A 62 25.79 10.65 -19.07
CA PRO A 62 26.69 9.52 -19.25
C PRO A 62 26.96 8.79 -17.93
N GLY A 63 26.89 7.46 -17.95
CA GLY A 63 27.12 6.61 -16.76
C GLY A 63 25.89 5.83 -16.27
N THR A 64 24.69 6.15 -16.76
CA THR A 64 23.46 5.43 -16.39
C THR A 64 23.22 4.21 -17.27
N PHE A 65 23.80 3.07 -16.87
CA PHE A 65 23.68 1.81 -17.61
C PHE A 65 22.44 0.99 -17.20
N LEU A 66 21.65 0.65 -18.21
CA LEU A 66 20.47 -0.20 -18.13
C LEU A 66 20.83 -1.64 -18.48
N ASN A 67 20.37 -2.56 -17.65
CA ASN A 67 20.38 -3.99 -17.89
C ASN A 67 18.94 -4.54 -17.67
N PRO A 68 18.63 -5.78 -18.06
CA PRO A 68 17.28 -6.33 -17.90
C PRO A 68 16.78 -6.32 -16.45
N ALA A 69 17.67 -6.52 -15.47
CA ALA A 69 17.32 -6.54 -14.05
C ALA A 69 16.92 -5.16 -13.50
N LYS A 70 17.35 -4.07 -14.14
CA LYS A 70 17.04 -2.67 -13.79
C LYS A 70 15.77 -2.13 -14.47
N LEU A 71 15.01 -2.98 -15.15
CA LEU A 71 13.76 -2.61 -15.81
C LEU A 71 12.57 -3.28 -15.14
N THR A 72 11.46 -2.57 -15.03
CA THR A 72 10.21 -3.05 -14.42
C THR A 72 9.01 -2.66 -15.29
N SER A 73 7.88 -3.31 -15.09
CA SER A 73 6.58 -2.92 -15.67
C SER A 73 5.85 -1.86 -14.84
N ASN A 74 6.40 -1.46 -13.69
CA ASN A 74 5.78 -0.44 -12.84
C ASN A 74 5.74 0.91 -13.55
N SER A 75 4.73 1.71 -13.21
CA SER A 75 4.61 3.09 -13.68
C SER A 75 5.72 3.97 -13.10
N VAL A 76 6.03 5.07 -13.79
CA VAL A 76 6.95 6.10 -13.31
C VAL A 76 6.53 6.62 -11.93
N ASP A 77 5.23 6.91 -11.78
CA ASP A 77 4.65 7.47 -10.57
C ASP A 77 4.84 6.52 -9.38
N THR A 78 4.60 5.22 -9.60
CA THR A 78 4.84 4.18 -8.58
C THR A 78 6.31 4.09 -8.18
N LEU A 79 7.22 4.22 -9.13
CA LEU A 79 8.67 4.17 -8.86
C LEU A 79 9.17 5.41 -8.12
N TYR A 80 8.63 6.58 -8.46
CA TYR A 80 8.92 7.83 -7.78
C TYR A 80 8.47 7.75 -6.32
N CYS A 81 7.21 7.40 -6.07
CA CYS A 81 6.68 7.24 -4.71
C CYS A 81 7.45 6.16 -3.92
N SER A 82 7.83 5.06 -4.56
CA SER A 82 8.65 4.02 -3.90
C SER A 82 10.05 4.51 -3.53
N THR A 83 10.64 5.38 -4.36
CA THR A 83 11.98 5.94 -4.10
C THR A 83 11.91 6.96 -2.97
N ASP A 84 10.90 7.85 -3.00
CA ASP A 84 10.62 8.80 -1.93
C ASP A 84 10.38 8.09 -0.60
N ALA A 85 9.46 7.12 -0.57
CA ALA A 85 9.14 6.38 0.65
C ALA A 85 10.38 5.66 1.23
N SER A 86 11.26 5.14 0.37
CA SER A 86 12.50 4.48 0.79
C SER A 86 13.49 5.46 1.42
N TRP A 87 13.70 6.63 0.81
CA TRP A 87 14.59 7.65 1.37
C TRP A 87 14.00 8.32 2.60
N ARG A 88 12.70 8.64 2.60
CA ARG A 88 11.95 9.17 3.75
C ARG A 88 12.10 8.26 4.96
N SER A 89 11.94 6.95 4.79
CA SER A 89 12.14 5.99 5.89
C SER A 89 13.57 6.01 6.44
N ARG A 90 14.59 6.13 5.58
CA ARG A 90 15.99 6.19 5.99
C ARG A 90 16.35 7.50 6.68
N VAL A 91 15.88 8.63 6.12
CA VAL A 91 16.10 9.97 6.69
C VAL A 91 15.43 10.05 8.05
N LEU A 92 14.17 9.65 8.19
CA LEU A 92 13.46 9.67 9.47
C LEU A 92 14.06 8.70 10.50
N GLY A 93 14.73 7.63 10.06
CA GLY A 93 15.47 6.73 10.95
C GLY A 93 16.63 7.42 11.67
N VAL A 94 17.27 8.41 11.04
CA VAL A 94 18.37 9.19 11.65
C VAL A 94 17.91 10.57 12.16
N TYR A 95 16.93 11.18 11.51
CA TYR A 95 16.22 12.39 11.93
C TYR A 95 14.95 11.99 12.67
N ASN A 96 15.12 11.56 13.92
CA ASN A 96 14.03 11.05 14.73
C ASN A 96 13.62 12.00 15.87
N LYS A 97 13.91 13.31 15.81
CA LYS A 97 13.48 14.25 16.86
C LYS A 97 11.94 14.35 16.90
N ARG A 98 11.37 14.52 18.09
CA ARG A 98 9.93 14.74 18.32
C ARG A 98 9.71 16.18 18.78
N GLU A 99 8.48 16.65 18.67
CA GLU A 99 8.06 17.98 19.16
C GLU A 99 8.46 18.22 20.62
N SER A 100 8.42 17.19 21.47
CA SER A 100 8.85 17.24 22.88
C SER A 100 10.31 17.68 23.07
N ASP A 101 11.18 17.43 22.09
CA ASP A 101 12.60 17.75 22.17
C ASP A 101 12.87 19.26 21.98
N PHE A 102 11.86 20.01 21.52
CA PHE A 102 11.95 21.45 21.23
C PHE A 102 11.37 22.30 22.36
N SER A 103 11.08 21.74 23.54
CA SER A 103 10.60 22.49 24.71
C SER A 103 9.37 23.37 24.42
N SER A 104 8.47 22.92 23.54
CA SER A 104 7.30 23.67 23.04
C SER A 104 7.58 24.85 22.09
N ASP A 105 8.80 24.97 21.56
CA ASP A 105 9.09 25.88 20.45
C ASP A 105 8.58 25.30 19.13
N LEU A 106 7.36 25.70 18.77
CA LEU A 106 6.72 25.29 17.52
C LEU A 106 7.51 25.73 16.28
N LYS A 107 8.22 26.87 16.36
CA LYS A 107 9.00 27.36 15.22
C LYS A 107 10.19 26.43 14.98
N GLY A 108 10.97 26.12 16.00
CA GLY A 108 12.09 25.19 15.90
C GLY A 108 11.68 23.79 15.43
N TRP A 109 10.50 23.32 15.82
CA TRP A 109 9.94 22.06 15.31
C TRP A 109 9.61 22.12 13.82
N ASN A 110 8.95 23.19 13.36
CA ASN A 110 8.64 23.35 11.93
C ASN A 110 9.90 23.52 11.08
N ASP A 111 10.87 24.32 11.54
CA ASP A 111 12.16 24.50 10.86
C ASP A 111 12.88 23.14 10.71
N TYR A 112 12.80 22.26 11.72
CA TYR A 112 13.35 20.90 11.67
C TYR A 112 12.63 20.00 10.66
N LEU A 113 11.30 20.04 10.63
CA LEU A 113 10.52 19.27 9.64
C LEU A 113 10.80 19.73 8.21
N GLU A 114 10.96 21.04 8.00
CA GLU A 114 11.35 21.61 6.72
C GLU A 114 12.75 21.14 6.31
N GLU A 115 13.74 21.15 7.20
CA GLU A 115 15.08 20.59 6.92
C GLU A 115 14.99 19.12 6.48
N VAL A 116 14.15 18.31 7.13
CA VAL A 116 13.98 16.90 6.78
C VAL A 116 13.38 16.73 5.38
N GLU A 117 12.32 17.47 5.05
CA GLU A 117 11.70 17.40 3.72
C GLU A 117 12.62 17.95 2.63
N ASP A 118 13.37 19.03 2.89
CA ASP A 118 14.37 19.56 1.96
C ASP A 118 15.46 18.53 1.64
N ILE A 119 15.95 17.81 2.65
CA ILE A 119 16.92 16.72 2.45
C ILE A 119 16.31 15.62 1.57
N ILE A 120 15.07 15.20 1.85
CA ILE A 120 14.40 14.15 1.06
C ILE A 120 14.19 14.61 -0.39
N TYR A 121 13.74 15.86 -0.57
CA TYR A 121 13.52 16.48 -1.88
C TYR A 121 14.82 16.52 -2.69
N THR A 122 15.90 17.05 -2.12
CA THR A 122 17.22 17.12 -2.76
C THR A 122 17.72 15.72 -3.13
N ILE A 123 17.55 14.71 -2.27
CA ILE A 123 17.98 13.34 -2.58
C ILE A 123 17.20 12.74 -3.76
N CYS A 124 15.88 12.98 -3.82
CA CYS A 124 15.00 12.38 -4.81
C CYS A 124 15.07 13.09 -6.17
N ASN A 125 15.11 14.42 -6.17
CA ASN A 125 14.98 15.24 -7.38
C ASN A 125 16.33 15.71 -7.91
N GLU A 126 17.31 15.95 -7.05
CA GLU A 126 18.64 16.47 -7.42
C GLU A 126 19.70 15.36 -7.38
N TYR A 127 19.33 14.16 -7.83
CA TYR A 127 20.12 12.95 -7.59
C TYR A 127 21.58 13.03 -8.07
N TYR A 128 21.86 13.75 -9.17
CA TYR A 128 23.22 13.88 -9.72
C TYR A 128 23.94 15.18 -9.35
N THR A 129 23.27 16.10 -8.65
CA THR A 129 23.91 17.35 -8.23
C THR A 129 24.89 17.10 -7.10
N GLU A 130 25.77 18.06 -6.85
CA GLU A 130 26.71 17.99 -5.74
C GLU A 130 25.95 17.96 -4.40
N GLU A 131 24.85 18.70 -4.32
CA GLU A 131 23.93 18.77 -3.19
C GLU A 131 23.30 17.41 -2.90
N GLY A 132 22.75 16.73 -3.91
CA GLY A 132 22.18 15.39 -3.76
C GLY A 132 23.22 14.35 -3.32
N LEU A 133 24.44 14.42 -3.84
CA LEU A 133 25.55 13.55 -3.42
C LEU A 133 25.96 13.81 -1.96
N LYS A 134 26.06 15.09 -1.57
CA LYS A 134 26.37 15.51 -0.19
C LYS A 134 25.27 15.06 0.77
N ALA A 135 24.00 15.27 0.43
CA ALA A 135 22.86 14.88 1.25
C ALA A 135 22.83 13.37 1.51
N ARG A 136 22.97 12.53 0.47
CA ARG A 136 23.05 11.07 0.63
C ARG A 136 24.26 10.64 1.47
N SER A 137 25.40 11.31 1.30
CA SER A 137 26.59 11.03 2.10
C SER A 137 26.41 11.44 3.56
N LYS A 138 25.74 12.58 3.83
CA LYS A 138 25.34 13.03 5.18
C LYS A 138 24.49 11.96 5.85
N ILE A 139 23.43 11.49 5.19
CA ILE A 139 22.55 10.43 5.72
C ILE A 139 23.33 9.15 5.99
N LYS A 140 24.14 8.67 5.04
CA LYS A 140 24.96 7.47 5.22
C LYS A 140 25.92 7.59 6.41
N ASN A 141 26.53 8.76 6.60
CA ASN A 141 27.42 9.00 7.73
C ASN A 141 26.66 9.06 9.06
N LEU A 142 25.44 9.59 9.07
CA LEU A 142 24.57 9.57 10.25
C LEU A 142 24.08 8.15 10.57
N GLU A 143 23.74 7.35 9.56
CA GLU A 143 23.37 5.93 9.72
C GLU A 143 24.51 5.11 10.35
N LEU A 144 25.78 5.42 10.00
CA LEU A 144 26.95 4.77 10.59
C LEU A 144 27.28 5.26 12.00
N LYS A 145 26.83 6.47 12.37
CA LYS A 145 26.99 6.96 13.73
C LYS A 145 25.98 6.26 14.61
N LEU A 146 26.50 5.39 15.48
CA LEU A 146 25.72 4.70 16.49
C LEU A 146 25.38 5.67 17.64
N ASP A 147 24.50 6.62 17.40
CA ASP A 147 24.02 7.53 18.43
C ASP A 147 23.06 6.75 19.36
N SER A 148 23.40 6.67 20.65
CA SER A 148 22.59 5.98 21.65
C SER A 148 21.17 6.54 21.72
N ASN A 149 20.99 7.84 21.46
CA ASN A 149 19.66 8.46 21.44
C ASN A 149 18.84 7.99 20.23
N ILE A 150 19.49 7.80 19.08
CA ILE A 150 18.82 7.26 17.89
C ILE A 150 18.35 5.82 18.17
N ILE A 151 19.21 4.98 18.74
CA ILE A 151 18.88 3.59 19.06
C ILE A 151 17.74 3.49 20.08
N THR A 152 17.84 4.20 21.20
CA THR A 152 16.81 4.14 22.26
C THR A 152 15.46 4.54 21.71
N ARG A 153 15.39 5.62 20.93
CA ARG A 153 14.13 6.06 20.34
C ARG A 153 13.62 5.11 19.27
N GLN A 154 14.49 4.46 18.51
CA GLN A 154 14.07 3.43 17.56
C GLN A 154 13.39 2.25 18.28
N LEU A 155 13.92 1.84 19.45
CA LEU A 155 13.31 0.82 20.29
C LEU A 155 11.94 1.25 20.84
N GLU A 156 11.80 2.50 21.28
CA GLU A 156 10.51 3.05 21.74
C GLU A 156 9.46 3.02 20.61
N ILE A 157 9.84 3.45 19.39
CA ILE A 157 8.95 3.42 18.23
C ILE A 157 8.52 1.98 17.91
N GLU A 158 9.45 1.02 17.98
CA GLU A 158 9.15 -0.39 17.74
C GLU A 158 8.23 -0.99 18.82
N GLU A 159 8.41 -0.61 20.08
CA GLU A 159 7.52 -1.00 21.17
C GLU A 159 6.11 -0.43 21.00
N ASP A 160 6.00 0.87 20.69
CA ASP A 160 4.72 1.53 20.39
C ASP A 160 3.99 0.86 19.22
N GLN A 161 4.72 0.53 18.15
CA GLN A 161 4.16 -0.18 17.00
C GLN A 161 3.70 -1.60 17.34
N ARG A 162 4.42 -2.32 18.21
CA ARG A 162 3.99 -3.65 18.68
C ARG A 162 2.71 -3.55 19.50
N ARG A 163 2.67 -2.64 20.48
CA ARG A 163 1.48 -2.42 21.31
C ARG A 163 0.24 -2.11 20.46
N TYR A 164 0.36 -1.20 19.49
CA TYR A 164 -0.73 -0.89 18.58
C TYR A 164 -1.17 -2.09 17.72
N LYS A 165 -0.22 -2.90 17.22
CA LYS A 165 -0.56 -4.11 16.45
C LYS A 165 -1.31 -5.14 17.29
N ASP A 166 -0.90 -5.34 18.54
CA ASP A 166 -1.55 -6.28 19.46
C ASP A 166 -2.99 -5.83 19.79
N GLU A 167 -3.20 -4.52 20.00
CA GLU A 167 -4.54 -3.94 20.17
C GLU A 167 -5.44 -4.21 18.95
N VAL A 168 -4.95 -3.92 17.75
CA VAL A 168 -5.68 -4.16 16.49
C VAL A 168 -5.96 -5.65 16.29
N GLU A 169 -5.03 -6.54 16.64
CA GLU A 169 -5.23 -7.98 16.55
C GLU A 169 -6.29 -8.48 17.54
N SER A 170 -6.25 -7.99 18.78
CA SER A 170 -7.26 -8.30 19.80
C SER A 170 -8.65 -7.88 19.33
N GLU A 171 -8.80 -6.66 18.81
CA GLU A 171 -10.06 -6.17 18.25
C GLU A 171 -10.57 -7.04 17.10
N LYS A 172 -9.68 -7.42 16.16
CA LYS A 172 -10.02 -8.33 15.06
C LYS A 172 -10.45 -9.69 15.57
N MET A 173 -9.79 -10.22 16.60
CA MET A 173 -10.14 -11.51 17.21
C MET A 173 -11.50 -11.46 17.89
N GLU A 174 -11.82 -10.38 18.60
CA GLU A 174 -13.15 -10.18 19.18
C GLU A 174 -14.24 -10.07 18.11
N GLN A 175 -13.99 -9.28 17.06
CA GLN A 175 -14.90 -9.15 15.92
C GLN A 175 -15.11 -10.50 15.22
N TRP A 176 -14.03 -11.28 15.05
CA TRP A 176 -14.10 -12.62 14.47
C TRP A 176 -14.92 -13.57 15.35
N LYS A 177 -14.72 -13.56 16.68
CA LYS A 177 -15.52 -14.37 17.62
C LYS A 177 -17.01 -14.01 17.56
N LYS A 178 -17.33 -12.71 17.59
CA LYS A 178 -18.72 -12.22 17.45
C LYS A 178 -19.34 -12.66 16.13
N ARG A 179 -18.60 -12.53 15.03
CA ARG A 179 -19.04 -12.98 13.71
C ARG A 179 -19.26 -14.50 13.67
N ASN A 180 -18.33 -15.29 14.19
CA ASN A 180 -18.43 -16.75 14.19
C ASN A 180 -19.64 -17.24 15.00
N VAL A 181 -19.87 -16.68 16.19
CA VAL A 181 -21.07 -16.99 16.99
C VAL A 181 -22.34 -16.63 16.22
N ARG A 182 -22.39 -15.43 15.62
CA ARG A 182 -23.53 -15.01 14.81
C ARG A 182 -23.77 -15.96 13.64
N ASP A 183 -22.73 -16.35 12.91
CA ASP A 183 -22.83 -17.23 11.75
C ASP A 183 -23.31 -18.64 12.17
N ARG A 184 -22.87 -19.16 13.33
CA ARG A 184 -23.39 -20.42 13.92
C ARG A 184 -24.88 -20.33 14.28
N VAL A 185 -25.30 -19.24 14.92
CA VAL A 185 -26.72 -19.01 15.27
C VAL A 185 -27.57 -18.91 14.01
N LEU A 186 -27.10 -18.21 12.97
CA LEU A 186 -27.79 -18.14 11.68
C LEU A 186 -27.90 -19.50 10.99
N GLU A 187 -26.86 -20.34 11.07
CA GLU A 187 -26.91 -21.68 10.51
C GLU A 187 -27.92 -22.58 11.25
N GLU A 188 -27.88 -22.58 12.58
CA GLU A 188 -28.81 -23.36 13.41
C GLU A 188 -30.26 -22.93 13.21
N THR A 189 -30.54 -21.61 13.27
CA THR A 189 -31.87 -21.07 12.98
C THR A 189 -32.32 -21.40 11.56
N GLY A 190 -31.42 -21.34 10.57
CA GLY A 190 -31.68 -21.74 9.19
C GLY A 190 -32.04 -23.22 9.03
N ARG A 191 -31.44 -24.12 9.84
CA ARG A 191 -31.81 -25.55 9.86
C ARG A 191 -33.20 -25.75 10.45
N LEU A 192 -33.49 -25.15 11.59
CA LEU A 192 -34.81 -25.23 12.24
C LEU A 192 -35.94 -24.69 11.34
N ILE A 193 -35.70 -23.59 10.62
CA ILE A 193 -36.69 -23.04 9.68
C ILE A 193 -36.93 -23.98 8.49
N LYS A 194 -35.89 -24.65 7.96
CA LYS A 194 -36.06 -25.63 6.88
C LYS A 194 -36.85 -26.85 7.35
N GLU A 195 -36.57 -27.36 8.54
CA GLU A 195 -37.33 -28.46 9.15
C GLU A 195 -38.79 -28.06 9.39
N TRP A 196 -39.03 -26.87 9.95
CA TRP A 196 -40.37 -26.34 10.15
C TRP A 196 -41.16 -26.26 8.84
N ARG A 197 -40.53 -25.78 7.75
CA ARG A 197 -41.17 -25.74 6.41
C ARG A 197 -41.54 -27.13 5.90
N LYS A 198 -40.69 -28.14 6.16
CA LYS A 198 -40.95 -29.51 5.76
C LYS A 198 -42.13 -30.10 6.53
N GLU A 199 -42.12 -30.01 7.86
CA GLU A 199 -43.22 -30.53 8.69
C GLU A 199 -44.54 -29.82 8.40
N ARG A 200 -44.51 -28.50 8.17
CA ARG A 200 -45.71 -27.76 7.78
C ARG A 200 -46.29 -28.27 6.47
N ASN A 201 -45.44 -28.60 5.50
CA ASN A 201 -45.88 -29.16 4.22
C ASN A 201 -46.47 -30.58 4.38
N GLU A 202 -45.89 -31.42 5.24
CA GLU A 202 -46.44 -32.75 5.59
C GLU A 202 -47.84 -32.63 6.23
N VAL A 203 -48.05 -31.62 7.08
CA VAL A 203 -49.38 -31.31 7.66
C VAL A 203 -50.37 -30.84 6.61
N GLU A 204 -49.95 -29.94 5.71
CA GLU A 204 -50.80 -29.48 4.58
C GLU A 204 -51.23 -30.63 3.65
N LEU A 205 -50.38 -31.65 3.49
CA LEU A 205 -50.66 -32.87 2.72
C LEU A 205 -51.46 -33.93 3.51
N GLY A 206 -51.73 -33.70 4.80
CA GLY A 206 -52.46 -34.64 5.66
C GLY A 206 -51.65 -35.88 6.06
N GLU A 207 -50.34 -35.88 5.85
CA GLU A 207 -49.42 -36.96 6.23
C GLU A 207 -49.06 -36.93 7.73
N ARG A 208 -49.36 -35.79 8.40
CA ARG A 208 -49.09 -35.56 9.82
C ARG A 208 -50.18 -34.68 10.46
N ASP A 209 -50.47 -34.92 11.74
CA ASP A 209 -51.51 -34.18 12.49
C ASP A 209 -51.11 -32.75 12.92
N GLY A 210 -49.80 -32.44 12.98
CA GLY A 210 -49.32 -31.13 13.41
C GLY A 210 -47.80 -30.96 13.33
N VAL A 211 -47.34 -29.70 13.41
CA VAL A 211 -45.91 -29.35 13.45
C VAL A 211 -45.39 -29.47 14.88
N SER A 212 -44.16 -29.95 15.05
CA SER A 212 -43.56 -30.09 16.38
C SER A 212 -43.40 -28.75 17.11
N GLU A 213 -43.72 -28.74 18.41
CA GLU A 213 -43.75 -27.53 19.26
C GLU A 213 -42.42 -26.76 19.24
N ARG A 214 -41.29 -27.47 19.30
CA ARG A 214 -39.93 -26.91 19.18
C ARG A 214 -39.72 -26.12 17.88
N LEU A 215 -40.27 -26.58 16.75
CA LEU A 215 -40.13 -25.91 15.46
C LEU A 215 -41.08 -24.70 15.36
N VAL A 216 -42.26 -24.78 15.99
CA VAL A 216 -43.18 -23.64 16.11
C VAL A 216 -42.55 -22.51 16.92
N GLU A 217 -41.95 -22.82 18.08
CA GLU A 217 -41.23 -21.85 18.91
C GLU A 217 -40.06 -21.18 18.17
N ALA A 218 -39.29 -21.97 17.42
CA ALA A 218 -38.20 -21.44 16.59
C ALA A 218 -38.71 -20.47 15.50
N LYS A 219 -39.87 -20.76 14.89
CA LYS A 219 -40.49 -19.89 13.88
C LYS A 219 -41.04 -18.59 14.48
N VAL A 220 -41.68 -18.66 15.64
CA VAL A 220 -42.18 -17.48 16.37
C VAL A 220 -41.02 -16.56 16.77
N SER A 221 -39.91 -17.14 17.22
CA SER A 221 -38.70 -16.40 17.58
C SER A 221 -38.04 -15.70 16.37
N GLU A 222 -38.07 -16.32 15.19
CA GLU A 222 -37.60 -15.69 13.94
C GLU A 222 -38.44 -14.47 13.56
N VAL A 223 -39.77 -14.60 13.62
CA VAL A 223 -40.72 -13.52 13.29
C VAL A 223 -40.52 -12.33 14.23
N GLY A 224 -40.46 -12.56 15.54
CA GLY A 224 -40.18 -11.50 16.52
C GLY A 224 -38.80 -10.83 16.31
N ALA A 225 -37.78 -11.60 15.93
CA ALA A 225 -36.45 -11.05 15.61
C ALA A 225 -36.40 -10.27 14.27
N SER A 226 -37.34 -10.51 13.36
CA SER A 226 -37.49 -9.78 12.09
C SER A 226 -38.26 -8.46 12.27
N GLU A 227 -39.31 -8.47 13.10
CA GLU A 227 -40.09 -7.28 13.45
C GLU A 227 -39.27 -6.26 14.26
N ALA A 228 -38.46 -6.74 15.22
CA ALA A 228 -37.53 -5.90 15.99
C ALA A 228 -36.38 -5.29 15.15
N ARG A 229 -36.17 -5.78 13.92
CA ARG A 229 -35.21 -5.21 12.96
C ARG A 229 -35.84 -4.20 12.01
N MET A 230 -37.14 -4.30 11.73
CA MET A 230 -37.88 -3.34 10.87
C MET A 230 -38.42 -2.12 11.62
N GLY A 231 -38.56 -2.20 12.95
CA GLY A 231 -39.03 -1.10 13.81
C GLY A 231 -37.94 -0.15 14.33
N ARG A 232 -36.77 -0.09 13.69
CA ARG A 232 -35.65 0.81 14.05
C ARG A 232 -35.24 1.67 12.86
#